data_AF-A0A7Y6E343-F1
#
_entry.id   AF-A0A7Y6E343-F1
#
_cell.length_a   1.000
_cell.length_b   1.000
_cell.length_c   1.000
_cell.angle_alpha   90.00
_cell.angle_beta   90.00
_cell.angle_gamma   90.00
#
_symmetry.space_group_name_H-M   'P 1'
#
loop_
_entity.id
_entity.type
_entity.pdbx_description
1 polymer ?
#
loop_
_entity_poly.entity_id
_entity_poly.type
_entity_poly.pdbx_seq_one_letter_code
_entity_poly.pdbx_strand_id
1 'polypeptide(L)'
;AEDGTLTFHSLREYVLGDDMRRVHWRSSARTGRLMVRRMIDVSLPTTTVVLDTNLDAYRGDAFETAVDIAASVSEAAARNNFPVRVLTGAGMLPTADGRDPGADHVLDRLSLVEPERKHTLSDALDVLERLREGDTLVVVTGTGVGLPADRLARLRGRFDRMIVVRAGAADGGPTPLGVPLLTIEHLDDLAPAWRREAMR
;
A
#
# COMPACT_ATOMS: atom_id res chain seq x y z
N ALA A 1 0.74 2.09 22.93
CA ALA A 1 2.17 1.80 22.81
C ALA A 1 2.49 1.84 21.33
N GLU A 2 2.81 3.02 20.80
CA GLU A 2 2.86 3.26 19.35
C GLU A 2 3.98 4.24 18.97
N ASP A 3 5.17 4.11 19.58
CA ASP A 3 6.33 4.98 19.32
C ASP A 3 7.50 4.19 18.68
N GLY A 4 7.21 3.15 17.89
CA GLY A 4 8.25 2.29 17.30
C GLY A 4 9.10 2.97 16.23
N THR A 5 8.53 3.96 15.53
CA THR A 5 9.15 4.60 14.35
C THR A 5 9.48 6.08 14.56
N LEU A 6 9.03 6.63 15.69
CA LEU A 6 9.30 8.01 16.07
C LEU A 6 10.75 8.13 16.54
N THR A 7 11.58 8.79 15.75
CA THR A 7 12.99 9.04 16.06
C THR A 7 13.19 10.48 16.52
N PHE A 8 14.06 10.69 17.52
CA PHE A 8 14.41 12.02 17.99
C PHE A 8 15.09 12.81 16.85
N HIS A 9 14.54 13.97 16.53
CA HIS A 9 15.09 14.86 15.51
C HIS A 9 15.81 16.05 16.14
N SER A 10 15.14 16.80 17.02
CA SER A 10 15.70 18.01 17.62
C SER A 10 14.95 18.43 18.88
N LEU A 11 15.50 19.41 19.60
CA LEU A 11 14.81 20.11 20.68
C LEU A 11 14.24 21.43 20.16
N ARG A 12 13.03 21.76 20.59
CA ARG A 12 12.43 23.08 20.35
C ARG A 12 11.80 23.64 21.61
N GLU A 13 11.59 24.95 21.63
CA GLU A 13 10.81 25.61 22.69
C GLU A 13 9.35 25.08 22.69
N TYR A 14 8.82 24.88 23.88
CA TYR A 14 7.44 24.45 24.13
C TYR A 14 6.46 25.50 23.61
N VAL A 15 5.38 25.04 22.98
CA VAL A 15 4.23 25.85 22.62
C VAL A 15 3.00 25.27 23.30
N LEU A 16 2.06 26.14 23.69
CA LEU A 16 0.81 25.73 24.32
C LEU A 16 0.09 24.67 23.46
N GLY A 17 -0.21 23.51 24.05
CA GLY A 17 -0.79 22.36 23.35
C GLY A 17 0.19 21.20 23.14
N ASP A 18 1.49 21.42 23.35
CA ASP A 18 2.47 20.33 23.33
C ASP A 18 2.28 19.37 24.52
N ASP A 19 2.47 18.07 24.25
CA ASP A 19 2.43 17.03 25.27
C ASP A 19 3.59 17.19 26.27
N MET A 20 3.25 17.45 27.53
CA MET A 20 4.21 17.61 28.63
C MET A 20 5.09 16.36 28.85
N ARG A 21 4.64 15.17 28.45
CA ARG A 21 5.43 13.93 28.54
C ARG A 21 6.66 13.95 27.62
N ARG A 22 6.64 14.81 26.60
CA ARG A 22 7.75 14.99 25.64
C ARG A 22 8.75 16.05 26.07
N VAL A 23 8.59 16.67 27.24
CA VAL A 23 9.50 17.70 27.75
C VAL A 23 10.86 17.10 28.10
N HIS A 24 11.92 17.73 27.62
CA HIS A 24 13.29 17.40 27.97
C HIS A 24 13.73 18.22 29.19
N TRP A 25 13.50 17.68 30.39
CA TRP A 25 13.77 18.37 31.66
C TRP A 25 15.20 18.88 31.79
N ARG A 26 16.19 18.10 31.36
CA ARG A 26 17.61 18.50 31.44
C ARG A 26 17.94 19.72 30.57
N SER A 27 17.35 19.84 29.37
CA SER A 27 17.56 21.03 28.54
C SER A 27 16.74 22.21 29.02
N SER A 28 15.55 21.95 29.57
CA SER A 28 14.68 22.99 30.11
C SER A 28 15.32 23.67 31.33
N ALA A 29 15.90 22.88 32.23
CA ALA A 29 16.61 23.40 33.41
C ALA A 29 17.83 24.27 33.04
N ARG A 30 18.53 23.95 31.95
CA ARG A 30 19.72 24.69 31.49
C ARG A 30 19.38 25.97 30.72
N THR A 31 18.27 25.98 29.99
CA THR A 31 17.87 27.12 29.14
C THR A 31 16.89 28.07 29.83
N GLY A 32 16.29 27.64 30.95
CA GLY A 32 15.25 28.41 31.65
C GLY A 32 13.90 28.45 30.93
N ARG A 33 13.77 27.73 29.81
CA ARG A 33 12.55 27.64 28.99
C ARG A 33 12.17 26.18 28.81
N LEU A 34 10.89 25.86 28.72
CA LEU A 34 10.46 24.48 28.47
C LEU A 34 10.88 24.06 27.06
N MET A 35 11.61 22.95 26.97
CA MET A 35 12.09 22.39 25.72
C MET A 35 11.43 21.03 25.48
N VAL A 36 10.87 20.81 24.30
CA VAL A 36 10.16 19.57 23.92
C VAL A 36 10.99 18.79 22.90
N ARG A 37 11.03 17.47 23.04
CA ARG A 37 11.60 16.55 22.04
C ARG A 37 10.71 16.55 20.80
N ARG A 38 11.22 17.10 19.69
CA ARG A 38 10.61 16.91 18.38
C ARG A 38 10.99 15.52 17.90
N MET A 39 9.98 14.68 17.75
CA MET A 39 10.11 13.37 17.12
C MET A 39 9.67 13.50 15.67
N ILE A 40 10.35 12.82 14.76
CA ILE A 40 9.91 12.63 13.37
C ILE A 40 9.60 11.15 13.18
N ASP A 41 8.60 10.84 12.38
CA ASP A 41 8.43 9.49 11.88
C ASP A 41 9.42 9.31 10.72
N VAL A 42 10.33 8.34 10.84
CA VAL A 42 11.27 7.96 9.78
C VAL A 42 10.87 6.63 9.15
N SER A 43 9.58 6.27 9.22
CA SER A 43 9.07 5.08 8.54
C SER A 43 9.49 5.09 7.08
N LEU A 44 10.07 3.97 6.64
CA LEU A 44 10.30 3.75 5.21
C LEU A 44 8.96 3.77 4.48
N PRO A 45 8.90 4.36 3.27
CA PRO A 45 7.71 4.33 2.46
C PRO A 45 7.24 2.90 2.26
N THR A 46 6.03 2.60 2.74
CA THR A 46 5.51 1.24 2.65
C THR A 46 4.66 1.08 1.40
N THR A 47 4.95 0.03 0.62
CA THR A 47 4.14 -0.33 -0.54
C THR A 47 3.14 -1.41 -0.15
N THR A 48 1.85 -1.11 -0.29
CA THR A 48 0.77 -2.06 -0.11
C THR A 48 0.27 -2.50 -1.47
N VAL A 49 0.38 -3.79 -1.77
CA VAL A 49 -0.18 -4.41 -2.96
C VAL A 49 -1.44 -5.16 -2.55
N VAL A 50 -2.57 -4.83 -3.15
CA VAL A 50 -3.81 -5.59 -3.01
C VAL A 50 -3.95 -6.46 -4.23
N LEU A 51 -4.11 -7.77 -4.03
CA LEU A 51 -4.47 -8.71 -5.09
C LEU A 51 -5.89 -9.19 -4.84
N ASP A 52 -6.80 -8.87 -5.75
CA ASP A 52 -8.14 -9.42 -5.73
C ASP A 52 -8.07 -10.92 -6.06
N THR A 53 -8.48 -11.78 -5.14
CA THR A 53 -8.52 -13.23 -5.35
C THR A 53 -9.90 -13.72 -5.75
N ASN A 54 -10.86 -12.82 -5.98
CA ASN A 54 -12.20 -13.22 -6.41
C ASN A 54 -12.18 -13.80 -7.83
N LEU A 55 -12.52 -15.08 -7.98
CA LEU A 55 -12.63 -15.78 -9.25
C LEU A 55 -13.55 -15.06 -10.25
N ASP A 56 -14.63 -14.44 -9.78
CA ASP A 56 -15.56 -13.71 -10.65
C ASP A 56 -14.98 -12.40 -11.19
N ALA A 57 -13.96 -11.85 -10.54
CA ALA A 57 -13.27 -10.65 -11.02
C ALA A 57 -12.46 -10.91 -12.29
N TYR A 58 -12.22 -12.17 -12.68
CA TYR A 58 -11.34 -12.52 -13.80
C TYR A 58 -12.09 -13.23 -14.93
N ARG A 59 -11.59 -13.04 -16.16
CA ARG A 59 -12.03 -13.77 -17.35
C ARG A 59 -10.84 -14.52 -17.93
N GLY A 60 -11.05 -15.75 -18.36
CA GLY A 60 -9.98 -16.57 -18.92
C GLY A 60 -8.83 -16.77 -17.93
N ASP A 61 -7.61 -16.52 -18.38
CA ASP A 61 -6.34 -16.64 -17.65
C ASP A 61 -5.87 -15.32 -17.01
N ALA A 62 -6.68 -14.27 -17.03
CA ALA A 62 -6.32 -12.94 -16.51
C ALA A 62 -5.94 -12.92 -15.02
N PHE A 63 -6.30 -13.95 -14.25
CA PHE A 63 -5.88 -14.10 -12.86
C PHE A 63 -4.35 -14.30 -12.74
N GLU A 64 -3.75 -15.14 -13.59
CA GLU A 64 -2.30 -15.37 -13.57
C GLU A 64 -1.55 -14.08 -13.90
N THR A 65 -2.06 -13.32 -14.89
CA THR A 65 -1.52 -11.97 -15.20
C THR A 65 -1.62 -11.02 -13.99
N ALA A 66 -2.69 -11.10 -13.20
CA ALA A 66 -2.82 -10.29 -11.98
C ALA A 66 -1.81 -10.70 -10.90
N VAL A 67 -1.57 -12.00 -10.73
CA VAL A 67 -0.51 -12.52 -9.84
C VAL A 67 0.86 -12.03 -10.30
N ASP A 68 1.16 -12.11 -11.60
CA ASP A 68 2.41 -11.63 -12.19
C ASP A 68 2.61 -10.12 -12.03
N ILE A 69 1.55 -9.33 -12.20
CA ILE A 69 1.57 -7.88 -11.96
C ILE A 69 1.87 -7.60 -10.48
N ALA A 70 1.17 -8.29 -9.56
CA ALA A 70 1.38 -8.12 -8.12
C ALA A 70 2.83 -8.49 -7.74
N ALA A 71 3.34 -9.61 -8.25
CA ALA A 71 4.71 -10.07 -8.09
C ALA A 71 5.72 -9.03 -8.61
N SER A 72 5.50 -8.51 -9.81
CA SER A 72 6.37 -7.49 -10.43
C SER A 72 6.43 -6.19 -9.63
N VAL A 73 5.28 -5.73 -9.11
CA VAL A 73 5.21 -4.54 -8.26
C VAL A 73 5.90 -4.78 -6.92
N SER A 74 5.66 -5.94 -6.30
CA SER A 74 6.31 -6.32 -5.05
C SER A 74 7.83 -6.42 -5.20
N GLU A 75 8.32 -7.05 -6.26
CA GLU A 75 9.74 -7.16 -6.55
C GLU A 75 10.36 -5.78 -6.81
N ALA A 76 9.70 -4.92 -7.60
CA ALA A 76 10.18 -3.58 -7.88
C ALA A 76 10.28 -2.72 -6.60
N ALA A 77 9.29 -2.80 -5.72
CA ALA A 77 9.33 -2.09 -4.44
C ALA A 77 10.44 -2.61 -3.51
N ALA A 78 10.56 -3.93 -3.39
CA ALA A 78 11.60 -4.57 -2.58
C ALA A 78 13.02 -4.27 -3.10
N ARG A 79 13.24 -4.26 -4.42
CA ARG A 79 14.52 -3.86 -5.04
C ARG A 79 14.93 -2.42 -4.71
N ASN A 80 13.99 -1.56 -4.33
CA ASN A 80 14.23 -0.19 -3.91
C ASN A 80 14.23 -0.02 -2.36
N ASN A 81 14.30 -1.12 -1.60
CA ASN A 81 14.21 -1.13 -0.13
C ASN A 81 12.93 -0.49 0.44
N PHE A 82 11.83 -0.50 -0.32
CA PHE A 82 10.53 -0.15 0.21
C PHE A 82 9.88 -1.41 0.79
N PRO A 83 9.53 -1.44 2.09
CA PRO A 83 8.89 -2.61 2.65
C PRO A 83 7.55 -2.87 1.95
N VAL A 84 7.31 -4.14 1.60
CA VAL A 84 6.15 -4.56 0.82
C VAL A 84 5.20 -5.36 1.68
N ARG A 85 3.91 -5.07 1.59
CA ARG A 85 2.86 -5.94 2.14
C ARG A 85 1.89 -6.31 1.03
N VAL A 86 1.45 -7.56 1.04
CA VAL A 86 0.43 -8.06 0.11
C VAL A 86 -0.84 -8.39 0.88
N LEU A 87 -1.96 -7.87 0.39
CA LEU A 87 -3.29 -8.01 0.98
C LEU A 87 -4.23 -8.67 -0.04
N THR A 88 -4.99 -9.67 0.38
CA THR A 88 -6.09 -10.23 -0.40
C THR A 88 -7.40 -10.03 0.34
N GLY A 89 -8.53 -10.42 -0.26
CA GLY A 89 -9.83 -10.39 0.41
C GLY A 89 -9.88 -11.31 1.65
N ALA A 90 -9.04 -12.36 1.70
CA ALA A 90 -8.91 -13.25 2.85
C ALA A 90 -8.08 -12.65 3.99
N GLY A 91 -7.38 -11.53 3.75
CA GLY A 91 -6.51 -10.87 4.71
C GLY A 91 -5.07 -10.71 4.20
N MET A 92 -4.18 -10.27 5.10
CA MET A 92 -2.79 -10.03 4.76
C MET A 92 -2.07 -11.36 4.54
N LEU A 93 -1.31 -11.47 3.45
CA LEU A 93 -0.47 -12.64 3.25
C LEU A 93 0.61 -12.66 4.34
N PRO A 94 0.73 -13.76 5.10
CA PRO A 94 1.72 -13.84 6.17
C PRO A 94 3.13 -13.81 5.57
N THR A 95 3.96 -12.92 6.09
CA THR A 95 5.39 -12.85 5.80
C THR A 95 6.16 -13.46 6.97
N ALA A 96 7.23 -14.20 6.70
CA ALA A 96 8.04 -14.80 7.75
C ALA A 96 8.56 -13.71 8.72
N ASP A 97 8.32 -13.93 10.02
CA ASP A 97 8.99 -13.33 11.17
C ASP A 97 8.94 -11.81 11.40
N GLY A 98 8.06 -11.08 10.72
CA GLY A 98 7.79 -9.66 11.02
C GLY A 98 9.00 -8.73 10.84
N ARG A 99 10.06 -9.24 10.20
CA ARG A 99 11.31 -8.52 9.93
C ARG A 99 11.52 -8.54 8.42
N ASP A 100 11.33 -7.36 7.84
CA ASP A 100 11.56 -7.01 6.43
C ASP A 100 11.17 -8.11 5.42
N PRO A 101 9.95 -8.05 4.85
CA PRO A 101 9.53 -8.99 3.81
C PRO A 101 10.38 -8.74 2.56
N GLY A 102 11.49 -9.46 2.44
CA GLY A 102 12.25 -9.54 1.21
C GLY A 102 11.35 -10.02 0.06
N ALA A 103 11.66 -9.59 -1.16
CA ALA A 103 10.92 -9.93 -2.37
C ALA A 103 10.64 -11.44 -2.47
N ASP A 104 11.67 -12.26 -2.20
CA ASP A 104 11.63 -13.72 -2.36
C ASP A 104 10.49 -14.36 -1.57
N HIS A 105 10.26 -13.96 -0.33
CA HIS A 105 9.16 -14.50 0.49
C HIS A 105 7.78 -14.08 -0.01
N VAL A 106 7.66 -12.86 -0.54
CA VAL A 106 6.39 -12.40 -1.12
C VAL A 106 6.09 -13.19 -2.39
N LEU A 107 7.09 -13.43 -3.24
CA LEU A 107 6.96 -14.22 -4.46
C LEU A 107 6.58 -15.67 -4.16
N ASP A 108 7.21 -16.31 -3.17
CA ASP A 108 6.85 -17.66 -2.73
C ASP A 108 5.38 -17.73 -2.29
N ARG A 109 4.89 -16.71 -1.58
CA ARG A 109 3.48 -16.68 -1.13
C ARG A 109 2.52 -16.43 -2.27
N LEU A 110 2.85 -15.52 -3.19
CA LEU A 110 2.05 -15.26 -4.38
C LEU A 110 1.91 -16.50 -5.27
N SER A 111 2.95 -17.35 -5.34
CA SER A 111 2.92 -18.61 -6.10
C SER A 111 1.89 -19.63 -5.59
N LEU A 112 1.43 -19.48 -4.35
CA LEU A 112 0.44 -20.35 -3.71
C LEU A 112 -0.97 -19.76 -3.70
N VAL A 113 -1.16 -18.57 -4.27
CA VAL A 113 -2.46 -17.90 -4.28
C VAL A 113 -3.32 -18.46 -5.40
N GLU A 114 -4.51 -18.94 -5.04
CA GLU A 114 -5.51 -19.44 -5.98
C GLU A 114 -6.75 -18.52 -5.99
N PRO A 115 -7.48 -18.45 -7.11
CA PRO A 115 -8.71 -17.67 -7.17
C PRO A 115 -9.82 -18.40 -6.39
N GLU A 116 -10.62 -17.64 -5.65
CA GLU A 116 -11.68 -18.14 -4.79
C GLU A 116 -12.98 -17.33 -4.95
N ARG A 117 -14.10 -17.82 -4.42
CA ARG A 117 -15.40 -17.11 -4.46
C ARG A 117 -15.84 -16.56 -3.11
N LYS A 118 -15.04 -16.78 -2.07
CA LYS A 118 -15.43 -16.49 -0.69
C LYS A 118 -15.21 -15.03 -0.32
N HIS A 119 -14.16 -14.43 -0.86
CA HIS A 119 -13.74 -13.07 -0.56
C HIS A 119 -13.68 -12.25 -1.84
N THR A 120 -13.83 -10.94 -1.67
CA THR A 120 -13.88 -9.96 -2.75
C THR A 120 -12.87 -8.86 -2.52
N LEU A 121 -12.65 -8.02 -3.53
CA LEU A 121 -11.90 -6.78 -3.38
C LEU A 121 -12.44 -5.90 -2.24
N SER A 122 -13.76 -5.88 -2.00
CA SER A 122 -14.35 -5.07 -0.93
C SER A 122 -13.88 -5.48 0.46
N ASP A 123 -13.65 -6.78 0.70
CA ASP A 123 -13.13 -7.29 1.97
C ASP A 123 -11.70 -6.77 2.21
N ALA A 124 -10.87 -6.73 1.17
CA ALA A 124 -9.53 -6.14 1.25
C ALA A 124 -9.59 -4.63 1.52
N LEU A 125 -10.51 -3.92 0.84
CA LEU A 125 -10.69 -2.48 1.07
C LEU A 125 -11.16 -2.19 2.51
N ASP A 126 -11.99 -3.05 3.11
CA ASP A 126 -12.43 -2.91 4.51
C ASP A 126 -11.25 -3.00 5.50
N VAL A 127 -10.25 -3.82 5.17
CA VAL A 127 -9.00 -3.91 5.93
C VAL A 127 -8.18 -2.62 5.75
N LEU A 128 -8.04 -2.10 4.53
CA LEU A 128 -7.29 -0.86 4.27
C LEU A 128 -7.87 0.37 4.97
N GLU A 129 -9.19 0.46 5.07
CA GLU A 129 -9.87 1.55 5.79
C GLU A 129 -9.52 1.55 7.29
N ARG A 130 -9.13 0.40 7.84
CA ARG A 130 -8.74 0.23 9.25
C ARG A 130 -7.22 0.31 9.46
N LEU A 131 -6.41 0.08 8.43
CA LEU A 131 -4.97 0.17 8.51
C LEU A 131 -4.51 1.64 8.59
N ARG A 132 -3.34 1.85 9.21
CA ARG A 132 -2.63 3.14 9.14
C ARG A 132 -2.36 3.50 7.68
N GLU A 133 -2.32 4.81 7.42
CA GLU A 133 -1.91 5.38 6.14
C GLU A 133 -0.58 4.77 5.69
N GLY A 134 -0.44 4.55 4.39
CA GLY A 134 0.79 4.07 3.77
C GLY A 134 1.13 4.95 2.58
N ASP A 135 2.37 4.88 2.12
CA ASP A 135 2.85 5.81 1.10
C ASP A 135 2.34 5.43 -0.29
N THR A 136 2.34 4.13 -0.62
CA THR A 136 1.92 3.64 -1.92
C THR A 136 0.92 2.49 -1.79
N LEU A 137 -0.22 2.62 -2.48
CA LEU A 137 -1.22 1.57 -2.67
C LEU A 137 -1.30 1.18 -4.15
N VAL A 138 -1.18 -0.11 -4.43
CA VAL A 138 -1.41 -0.69 -5.74
C VAL A 138 -2.52 -1.72 -5.62
N VAL A 139 -3.62 -1.53 -6.35
CA VAL A 139 -4.74 -2.48 -6.36
C VAL A 139 -4.73 -3.22 -7.68
N VAL A 140 -4.61 -4.54 -7.64
CA VAL A 140 -4.64 -5.43 -8.80
C VAL A 140 -5.92 -6.26 -8.75
N THR A 141 -6.72 -6.17 -9.81
CA THR A 141 -7.99 -6.91 -9.96
C THR A 141 -8.21 -7.23 -11.43
N GLY A 142 -9.25 -7.97 -11.79
CA GLY A 142 -9.58 -8.26 -13.18
C GLY A 142 -10.66 -7.37 -13.77
N THR A 143 -11.11 -7.72 -14.97
CA THR A 143 -12.19 -7.01 -15.68
C THR A 143 -13.57 -7.68 -15.54
N GLY A 144 -13.67 -8.80 -14.86
CA GLY A 144 -14.90 -9.59 -14.69
C GLY A 144 -15.99 -8.90 -13.86
N VAL A 145 -15.59 -8.15 -12.83
CA VAL A 145 -16.50 -7.42 -11.92
C VAL A 145 -16.19 -5.92 -11.98
N GLY A 146 -17.23 -5.10 -11.79
CA GLY A 146 -17.09 -3.64 -11.72
C GLY A 146 -16.30 -3.18 -10.50
N LEU A 147 -15.47 -2.15 -10.67
CA LEU A 147 -14.70 -1.56 -9.58
C LEU A 147 -15.60 -0.84 -8.56
N PRO A 148 -15.31 -0.95 -7.25
CA PRO A 148 -15.94 -0.11 -6.23
C PRO A 148 -15.35 1.32 -6.27
N ALA A 149 -15.65 2.06 -7.35
CA ALA A 149 -15.04 3.34 -7.69
C ALA A 149 -15.12 4.39 -6.56
N ASP A 150 -16.27 4.51 -5.90
CA ASP A 150 -16.46 5.46 -4.79
C ASP A 150 -15.58 5.14 -3.59
N ARG A 151 -15.35 3.86 -3.31
CA ARG A 151 -14.49 3.43 -2.19
C ARG A 151 -13.02 3.70 -2.52
N LEU A 152 -12.60 3.38 -3.73
CA LEU A 152 -11.23 3.65 -4.21
C LEU A 152 -10.94 5.16 -4.21
N ALA A 153 -11.89 5.99 -4.65
CA ALA A 153 -11.77 7.44 -4.60
C ALA A 153 -11.66 7.98 -3.16
N ARG A 154 -12.38 7.39 -2.19
CA ARG A 154 -12.24 7.75 -0.76
C ARG A 154 -10.88 7.36 -0.19
N LEU A 155 -10.34 6.21 -0.60
CA LEU A 155 -9.02 5.75 -0.17
C LEU A 155 -7.88 6.59 -0.74
N ARG A 156 -8.08 7.25 -1.89
CA ARG A 156 -7.04 8.06 -2.55
C ARG A 156 -6.35 9.07 -1.64
N GLY A 157 -7.09 9.69 -0.71
CA GLY A 157 -6.56 10.70 0.21
C GLY A 157 -5.74 10.14 1.38
N ARG A 158 -5.74 8.81 1.58
CA ARG A 158 -5.01 8.11 2.67
C ARG A 158 -3.65 7.59 2.25
N PHE A 159 -3.33 7.68 0.96
CA PHE A 159 -2.07 7.23 0.39
C PHE A 159 -1.50 8.35 -0.48
N ASP A 160 -0.20 8.60 -0.37
CA ASP A 160 0.47 9.61 -1.21
C ASP A 160 0.32 9.24 -2.69
N ARG A 161 0.48 7.95 -2.98
CA ARG A 161 0.28 7.37 -4.31
C ARG A 161 -0.69 6.20 -4.28
N MET A 162 -1.62 6.20 -5.23
CA MET A 162 -2.55 5.09 -5.45
C MET A 162 -2.62 4.78 -6.95
N ILE A 163 -2.56 3.51 -7.32
CA ILE A 163 -2.74 3.04 -8.70
C ILE A 163 -3.64 1.80 -8.67
N VAL A 164 -4.61 1.75 -9.59
CA VAL A 164 -5.41 0.54 -9.84
C VAL A 164 -4.95 -0.06 -11.16
N VAL A 165 -4.70 -1.36 -11.16
CA VAL A 165 -4.31 -2.15 -12.34
C VAL A 165 -5.36 -3.22 -12.56
N ARG A 166 -5.92 -3.27 -13.76
CA ARG A 166 -6.88 -4.29 -14.18
C ARG A 166 -6.21 -5.28 -15.12
N ALA A 167 -6.24 -6.56 -14.78
CA ALA A 167 -5.75 -7.64 -15.62
C ALA A 167 -6.83 -8.10 -16.59
N GLY A 168 -6.43 -8.27 -17.86
CA GLY A 168 -7.28 -8.71 -18.96
C GLY A 168 -7.69 -7.58 -19.92
N ALA A 169 -8.42 -7.97 -20.96
CA ALA A 169 -8.84 -7.05 -22.02
C ALA A 169 -9.71 -5.90 -21.49
N ALA A 170 -9.50 -4.71 -22.06
CA ALA A 170 -10.24 -3.50 -21.70
C ALA A 170 -11.75 -3.67 -21.89
N ASP A 171 -12.51 -3.38 -20.84
CA ASP A 171 -13.95 -3.61 -20.79
C ASP A 171 -14.78 -2.32 -20.59
N GLY A 172 -14.18 -1.14 -20.77
CA GLY A 172 -14.90 0.15 -20.76
C GLY A 172 -15.62 0.48 -19.44
N GLY A 173 -15.27 -0.17 -18.34
CA GLY A 173 -15.88 0.02 -17.03
C GLY A 173 -15.65 1.42 -16.42
N PRO A 174 -16.43 1.79 -15.39
CA PRO A 174 -16.30 3.08 -14.72
C PRO A 174 -14.91 3.24 -14.10
N THR A 175 -14.27 4.39 -14.38
CA THR A 175 -12.96 4.73 -13.82
C THR A 175 -13.12 5.46 -12.48
N PRO A 176 -12.40 5.07 -11.42
CA PRO A 176 -12.44 5.81 -10.15
C PRO A 176 -11.88 7.24 -10.32
N LEU A 177 -12.57 8.22 -9.73
CA LEU A 177 -12.18 9.63 -9.83
C LEU A 177 -10.83 9.89 -9.13
N GLY A 178 -9.90 10.52 -9.85
CA GLY A 178 -8.59 10.92 -9.30
C GLY A 178 -7.64 9.77 -8.97
N VAL A 179 -7.98 8.54 -9.38
CA VAL A 179 -7.13 7.35 -9.21
C VAL A 179 -6.67 6.87 -10.58
N PRO A 180 -5.35 6.86 -10.85
CA PRO A 180 -4.79 6.23 -12.03
C PRO A 180 -5.30 4.79 -12.22
N LEU A 181 -5.80 4.51 -13.42
CA LEU A 181 -6.30 3.19 -13.80
C LEU A 181 -5.52 2.68 -15.02
N LEU A 182 -4.79 1.59 -14.83
CA LEU A 182 -4.09 0.87 -15.90
C LEU A 182 -4.89 -0.39 -16.24
N THR A 183 -4.97 -0.75 -17.52
CA THR A 183 -5.50 -2.04 -17.96
C THR A 183 -4.40 -2.76 -18.72
N ILE A 184 -4.09 -3.98 -18.28
CA ILE A 184 -2.94 -4.77 -18.70
C ILE A 184 -3.46 -6.14 -19.13
N GLU A 185 -3.43 -6.42 -20.43
CA GLU A 185 -3.81 -7.72 -20.97
C GLU A 185 -2.63 -8.70 -20.94
N HIS A 186 -1.43 -8.21 -21.25
CA HIS A 186 -0.19 -8.99 -21.18
C HIS A 186 0.82 -8.30 -20.27
N LEU A 187 1.60 -9.09 -19.53
CA LEU A 187 2.55 -8.55 -18.54
C LEU A 187 3.57 -7.57 -19.16
N ASP A 188 3.98 -7.79 -20.42
CA ASP A 188 4.90 -6.91 -21.15
C ASP A 188 4.39 -5.46 -21.29
N ASP A 189 3.07 -5.25 -21.21
CA ASP A 189 2.45 -3.93 -21.27
C ASP A 189 2.54 -3.16 -19.95
N LEU A 190 2.86 -3.84 -18.84
CA LEU A 190 2.90 -3.24 -17.50
C LEU A 190 3.96 -2.13 -17.42
N ALA A 191 5.21 -2.44 -17.74
CA ALA A 191 6.33 -1.50 -17.65
C ALA A 191 6.14 -0.23 -18.51
N PRO A 192 5.74 -0.31 -19.80
CA PRO A 192 5.47 0.89 -20.59
C PRO A 192 4.24 1.66 -20.07
N ALA A 193 3.18 1.00 -19.61
CA ALA A 193 2.02 1.67 -19.01
C ALA A 193 2.38 2.41 -17.72
N TRP A 194 3.14 1.76 -16.84
CA TRP A 194 3.60 2.32 -15.58
C TRP A 194 4.47 3.56 -15.79
N ARG A 195 5.39 3.54 -16.76
CA ARG A 195 6.24 4.70 -17.09
C ARG A 195 5.44 5.89 -17.59
N ARG A 196 4.43 5.66 -18.44
CA ARG A 196 3.55 6.75 -18.90
C ARG A 196 2.79 7.39 -17.75
N GLU A 197 2.34 6.58 -16.80
CA GLU A 197 1.62 7.09 -15.64
C GLU A 197 2.55 7.82 -14.66
N ALA A 198 3.78 7.35 -14.46
CA ALA A 198 4.75 8.02 -13.62
C ALA A 198 5.23 9.38 -14.15
N MET A 199 4.98 9.68 -15.43
CA MET A 199 5.34 10.95 -16.09
C MET A 199 4.19 11.99 -16.11
N ARG A 200 3.01 11.64 -15.60
CA ARG A 200 1.85 12.54 -15.48
C ARG A 200 1.85 13.26 -14.14
#